data_AF-T0YC15-F1
#
_entry.id   AF-T0YC15-F1
#
_cell.length_a   1.000
_cell.length_b   1.000
_cell.length_c   1.000
_cell.angle_alpha   90.00
_cell.angle_beta   90.00
_cell.angle_gamma   90.00
#
_symmetry.space_group_name_H-M   'P 1'
#
loop_
_entity.id
_entity.type
_entity.pdbx_description
1 polymer ?
#
loop_
_entity_poly.entity_id
_entity_poly.type
_entity_poly.pdbx_seq_one_letter_code
_entity_poly.pdbx_strand_id
1 'polypeptide(L)'
;ESRLSYKGEANAKKEAQEAVKIARELGAKRIFVPAPSPGVLTVFYQHGKSYEDHEDFLFSLAKEMAKEYRAILSVDGVDLQIDSPDLAMAKSLGVDWAKDFFSVLPSHVRAINESIAGLPPNRIRVHYCYGNYPAAHMTDPNYSKVFPELLKLKAGTIVGEMANPRHAGDPLIIAKHV
;
A
#
# COMPACT_ATOMS: atom_id res chain seq x y z
N GLU A 1 -15.00 1.07 -23.21
CA GLU A 1 -14.40 1.77 -22.06
C GLU A 1 -12.91 1.96 -22.34
N SER A 2 -12.30 3.05 -21.87
CA SER A 2 -10.85 3.26 -22.01
C SER A 2 -10.12 2.73 -20.78
N ARG A 3 -8.85 2.33 -20.94
CA ARG A 3 -7.97 2.08 -19.80
C ARG A 3 -7.82 3.34 -18.93
N LEU A 4 -7.45 3.12 -17.67
CA LEU A 4 -7.37 4.16 -16.66
C LEU A 4 -6.22 5.11 -16.97
N SER A 5 -6.40 6.35 -16.56
CA SER A 5 -5.35 7.37 -16.63
C SER A 5 -5.49 8.29 -15.43
N TYR A 6 -4.45 8.34 -14.61
CA TYR A 6 -4.31 9.28 -13.52
C TYR A 6 -4.08 10.69 -14.07
N LYS A 7 -4.77 11.66 -13.48
CA LYS A 7 -4.74 13.08 -13.84
C LYS A 7 -4.61 14.00 -12.62
N GLY A 8 -4.26 13.42 -11.46
CA GLY A 8 -4.29 14.07 -10.16
C GLY A 8 -2.96 14.70 -9.73
N GLU A 9 -1.91 14.69 -10.57
CA GLU A 9 -0.54 15.05 -10.17
C GLU A 9 -0.46 16.45 -9.56
N ALA A 10 -1.18 17.41 -10.15
CA ALA A 10 -1.24 18.78 -9.64
C ALA A 10 -1.91 18.86 -8.26
N ASN A 11 -2.96 18.07 -8.04
CA ASN A 11 -3.68 18.02 -6.77
C ASN A 11 -2.84 17.34 -5.68
N ALA A 12 -2.27 16.17 -5.97
CA ALA A 12 -1.39 15.46 -5.05
C ALA A 12 -0.19 16.30 -4.61
N LYS A 13 0.43 17.03 -5.56
CA LYS A 13 1.51 17.97 -5.24
C LYS A 13 1.04 19.12 -4.36
N LYS A 14 -0.14 19.69 -4.64
CA LYS A 14 -0.72 20.78 -3.86
C LYS A 14 -1.02 20.34 -2.43
N GLU A 15 -1.65 19.18 -2.25
CA GLU A 15 -1.94 18.60 -0.93
C GLU A 15 -0.64 18.34 -0.13
N ALA A 16 0.39 17.81 -0.80
CA ALA A 16 1.71 17.62 -0.19
C ALA A 16 2.37 18.95 0.24
N GLN A 17 2.22 20.02 -0.55
CA GLN A 17 2.71 21.36 -0.17
C GLN A 17 1.95 21.95 1.02
N GLU A 18 0.63 21.78 1.06
CA GLU A 18 -0.22 22.20 2.19
C GLU A 18 0.13 21.44 3.47
N ALA A 19 0.35 20.13 3.38
CA ALA A 19 0.79 19.29 4.48
C ALA A 19 2.14 19.77 5.05
N VAL A 20 3.11 20.09 4.19
CA VAL A 20 4.41 20.64 4.63
C VAL A 20 4.26 21.99 5.32
N LYS A 21 3.37 22.86 4.83
CA LYS A 21 3.11 24.15 5.46
C LYS A 21 2.62 23.95 6.90
N ILE A 22 1.60 23.09 7.09
CA ILE A 22 1.05 22.76 8.41
C ILE A 22 2.13 22.13 9.30
N ALA A 23 2.91 21.20 8.77
CA ALA A 23 4.00 20.55 9.51
C ALA A 23 5.00 21.57 10.05
N ARG A 24 5.39 22.56 9.23
CA ARG A 24 6.31 23.64 9.64
C ARG A 24 5.71 24.55 10.71
N GLU A 25 4.43 24.91 10.58
CA GLU A 25 3.71 25.70 11.59
C GLU A 25 3.67 24.98 12.95
N LEU A 26 3.60 23.64 12.94
CA LEU A 26 3.64 22.79 14.13
C LEU A 26 5.07 22.39 14.57
N GLY A 27 6.12 22.91 13.93
CA GLY A 27 7.52 22.63 14.27
C GLY A 27 8.05 21.25 13.83
N ALA A 28 7.28 20.49 13.04
CA ALA A 28 7.72 19.22 12.46
C ALA A 28 8.64 19.45 11.26
N LYS A 29 9.76 18.71 11.21
CA LYS A 29 10.74 18.81 10.11
C LYS A 29 10.33 18.06 8.84
N ARG A 30 9.52 17.01 8.99
CA ARG A 30 9.03 16.14 7.91
C ARG A 30 7.60 15.72 8.20
N ILE A 31 6.85 15.39 7.16
CA ILE A 31 5.49 14.86 7.25
C ILE A 31 5.30 13.67 6.32
N PHE A 32 4.47 12.72 6.73
CA PHE A 32 4.03 11.63 5.86
C PHE A 32 2.73 12.01 5.18
N VAL A 33 2.67 11.85 3.87
CA VAL A 33 1.44 11.99 3.08
C VAL A 33 1.01 10.57 2.63
N PRO A 34 -0.20 10.11 3.02
CA PRO A 34 -0.70 8.81 2.63
C PRO A 34 -1.22 8.81 1.19
N ALA A 35 -1.06 7.68 0.49
CA ALA A 35 -1.69 7.40 -0.79
C ALA A 35 -2.05 5.89 -0.85
N PRO A 36 -3.13 5.50 -1.54
CA PRO A 36 -3.52 4.09 -1.64
C PRO A 36 -2.47 3.29 -2.42
N SER A 37 -2.27 2.02 -2.08
CA SER A 37 -1.53 1.07 -2.93
C SER A 37 -2.28 0.79 -4.24
N PRO A 38 -1.60 0.29 -5.30
CA PRO A 38 -2.30 -0.18 -6.48
C PRO A 38 -3.30 -1.29 -6.16
N GLY A 39 -2.93 -2.21 -5.26
CA GLY A 39 -3.74 -3.36 -4.90
C GLY A 39 -4.99 -2.99 -4.09
N VAL A 40 -4.94 -2.01 -3.19
CA VAL A 40 -6.12 -1.61 -2.41
C VAL A 40 -7.21 -1.03 -3.29
N LEU A 41 -6.86 -0.36 -4.40
CA LEU A 41 -7.85 0.12 -5.36
C LEU A 41 -8.65 -1.03 -5.98
N THR A 42 -8.04 -2.20 -6.16
CA THR A 42 -8.73 -3.40 -6.66
C THR A 42 -9.70 -4.04 -5.65
N VAL A 43 -9.64 -3.63 -4.38
CA VAL A 43 -10.65 -4.03 -3.36
C VAL A 43 -11.96 -3.29 -3.58
N PHE A 44 -11.89 -2.04 -4.07
CA PHE A 44 -13.06 -1.17 -4.25
C PHE A 44 -13.57 -1.13 -5.69
N TYR A 45 -12.70 -1.44 -6.66
CA TYR A 45 -13.01 -1.38 -8.08
C TYR A 45 -12.66 -2.69 -8.76
N GLN A 46 -13.60 -3.22 -9.54
CA GLN A 46 -13.35 -4.37 -10.41
C GLN A 46 -12.71 -3.92 -11.72
N HIS A 47 -11.93 -4.81 -12.35
CA HIS A 47 -11.25 -4.51 -13.60
C HIS A 47 -12.21 -4.17 -14.75
N GLY A 48 -13.43 -4.72 -14.77
CA GLY A 48 -14.40 -4.44 -15.83
C GLY A 48 -13.93 -4.95 -17.20
N LYS A 49 -14.42 -4.37 -18.30
CA LYS A 49 -14.17 -4.89 -19.66
C LYS A 49 -12.90 -4.34 -20.33
N SER A 50 -12.27 -3.32 -19.75
CA SER A 50 -11.08 -2.66 -20.31
C SER A 50 -9.76 -3.42 -20.06
N TYR A 51 -9.79 -4.46 -19.21
CA TYR A 51 -8.63 -5.26 -18.83
C TYR A 51 -8.94 -6.74 -18.93
N GLU A 52 -7.90 -7.52 -19.23
CA GLU A 52 -8.00 -8.96 -19.46
C GLU A 52 -8.26 -9.72 -18.17
N ASP A 53 -7.54 -9.37 -17.11
CA ASP A 53 -7.66 -9.99 -15.80
C ASP A 53 -7.26 -9.04 -14.65
N HIS A 54 -7.21 -9.58 -13.44
CA HIS A 54 -6.79 -8.85 -12.25
C HIS A 54 -5.36 -8.32 -12.32
N GLU A 55 -4.40 -9.10 -12.85
CA GLU A 55 -3.01 -8.66 -12.90
C GLU A 55 -2.83 -7.53 -13.92
N ASP A 56 -3.46 -7.64 -15.10
CA ASP A 56 -3.48 -6.56 -16.09
C ASP A 56 -4.01 -5.25 -15.50
N PHE A 57 -5.11 -5.32 -14.75
CA PHE A 57 -5.66 -4.15 -14.07
C PHE A 57 -4.74 -3.61 -12.97
N LEU A 58 -4.20 -4.50 -12.13
CA LEU A 58 -3.30 -4.18 -11.03
C LEU A 58 -2.03 -3.46 -11.51
N PHE A 59 -1.40 -3.95 -12.59
CA PHE A 59 -0.20 -3.32 -13.14
C PHE A 59 -0.50 -2.03 -13.90
N SER A 60 -1.69 -1.91 -14.52
CA SER A 60 -2.15 -0.62 -15.03
C SER A 60 -2.35 0.41 -13.92
N LEU A 61 -2.89 0.01 -12.77
CA LEU A 61 -2.99 0.87 -11.58
C LEU A 61 -1.60 1.24 -11.05
N ALA A 62 -0.67 0.30 -10.97
CA ALA A 62 0.69 0.55 -10.50
C ALA A 62 1.40 1.63 -11.34
N LYS A 63 1.28 1.54 -12.67
CA LYS A 63 1.83 2.53 -13.60
C LYS A 63 1.26 3.93 -13.37
N GLU A 64 -0.03 4.02 -13.14
CA GLU A 64 -0.73 5.30 -13.00
C GLU A 64 -0.53 5.91 -11.60
N MET A 65 -0.56 5.10 -10.54
CA MET A 65 -0.25 5.51 -9.17
C MET A 65 1.21 5.97 -9.00
N ALA A 66 2.14 5.46 -9.80
CA ALA A 66 3.52 5.94 -9.81
C ALA A 66 3.62 7.46 -10.07
N LYS A 67 2.67 8.03 -10.82
CA LYS A 67 2.62 9.47 -11.10
C LYS A 67 2.26 10.26 -9.83
N GLU A 68 1.31 9.77 -9.05
CA GLU A 68 0.92 10.34 -7.76
C GLU A 68 2.08 10.29 -6.76
N TYR A 69 2.71 9.12 -6.61
CA TYR A 69 3.82 8.94 -5.68
C TYR A 69 5.00 9.85 -6.00
N ARG A 70 5.31 10.02 -7.29
CA ARG A 70 6.33 10.96 -7.75
C ARG A 70 5.93 12.42 -7.46
N ALA A 71 4.66 12.78 -7.68
CA ALA A 71 4.16 14.12 -7.40
C ALA A 71 4.27 14.46 -5.91
N ILE A 72 3.88 13.55 -5.03
CA ILE A 72 3.99 13.68 -3.57
C ILE A 72 5.47 13.84 -3.16
N LEU A 73 6.35 12.93 -3.58
CA LEU A 73 7.77 12.96 -3.21
C LEU A 73 8.57 14.10 -3.86
N SER A 74 8.02 14.78 -4.88
CA SER A 74 8.62 15.98 -5.47
C SER A 74 8.59 17.19 -4.54
N VAL A 75 7.83 17.13 -3.43
CA VAL A 75 7.76 18.19 -2.43
C VAL A 75 8.78 17.90 -1.32
N ASP A 76 9.66 18.87 -1.06
CA ASP A 76 10.66 18.77 0.00
C ASP A 76 10.02 18.74 1.39
N GLY A 77 10.53 17.85 2.25
CA GLY A 77 9.98 17.64 3.60
C GLY A 77 8.82 16.65 3.67
N VAL A 78 8.45 16.03 2.55
CA VAL A 78 7.43 14.97 2.50
C VAL A 78 8.05 13.59 2.42
N ASP A 79 7.47 12.65 3.15
CA ASP A 79 7.63 11.22 2.96
C ASP A 79 6.31 10.60 2.52
N LEU A 80 6.38 9.53 1.73
CA LEU A 80 5.22 8.82 1.23
C LEU A 80 4.87 7.67 2.18
N GLN A 81 3.60 7.58 2.57
CA GLN A 81 3.01 6.36 3.10
C GLN A 81 2.12 5.73 2.03
N ILE A 82 2.40 4.48 1.67
CA ILE A 82 1.51 3.68 0.81
C ILE A 82 0.62 2.84 1.71
N ASP A 83 -0.68 3.11 1.68
CA ASP A 83 -1.69 2.37 2.44
C ASP A 83 -2.14 1.14 1.65
N SER A 84 -1.75 -0.03 2.15
CA SER A 84 -1.84 -1.31 1.46
C SER A 84 -2.57 -2.39 2.30
N PRO A 85 -3.80 -2.15 2.75
CA PRO A 85 -4.59 -3.17 3.45
C PRO A 85 -4.94 -4.36 2.55
N ASP A 86 -4.80 -4.24 1.23
CA ASP A 86 -4.89 -5.37 0.30
C ASP A 86 -3.91 -6.50 0.62
N LEU A 87 -2.78 -6.21 1.28
CA LEU A 87 -1.80 -7.20 1.71
C LEU A 87 -2.22 -8.00 2.95
N ALA A 88 -3.35 -7.67 3.59
CA ALA A 88 -3.86 -8.39 4.76
C ALA A 88 -5.39 -8.40 4.85
N MET A 89 -6.02 -7.25 5.07
CA MET A 89 -7.48 -7.06 5.19
C MET A 89 -8.28 -7.75 4.06
N ALA A 90 -7.80 -7.75 2.82
CA ALA A 90 -8.52 -8.33 1.69
C ALA A 90 -8.85 -9.83 1.88
N LYS A 91 -8.03 -10.57 2.64
CA LYS A 91 -8.33 -11.96 3.00
C LYS A 91 -9.61 -12.08 3.85
N SER A 92 -9.76 -11.19 4.82
CA SER A 92 -10.89 -11.17 5.76
C SER A 92 -12.16 -10.66 5.09
N LEU A 93 -12.03 -9.75 4.12
CA LEU A 93 -13.16 -9.27 3.31
C LEU A 93 -13.61 -10.26 2.24
N GLY A 94 -12.83 -11.29 1.94
CA GLY A 94 -13.17 -12.27 0.90
C GLY A 94 -13.17 -11.65 -0.50
N VAL A 95 -12.24 -10.72 -0.77
CA VAL A 95 -12.13 -10.07 -2.08
C VAL A 95 -11.89 -11.13 -3.15
N ASP A 96 -12.70 -11.10 -4.20
CA ASP A 96 -12.61 -12.05 -5.30
C ASP A 96 -11.70 -11.50 -6.43
N TRP A 97 -10.47 -12.01 -6.45
CA TRP A 97 -9.50 -11.80 -7.53
C TRP A 97 -9.35 -13.04 -8.42
N ALA A 98 -10.34 -13.95 -8.41
CA ALA A 98 -10.33 -15.24 -9.10
C ALA A 98 -9.14 -16.16 -8.73
N LYS A 99 -8.43 -15.84 -7.64
CA LYS A 99 -7.24 -16.54 -7.13
C LYS A 99 -7.27 -16.53 -5.60
N ASP A 100 -6.59 -17.49 -4.97
CA ASP A 100 -6.41 -17.47 -3.52
C ASP A 100 -5.58 -16.25 -3.09
N PHE A 101 -5.93 -15.67 -1.95
CA PHE A 101 -5.26 -14.49 -1.39
C PHE A 101 -3.72 -14.65 -1.33
N PHE A 102 -3.20 -15.77 -0.85
CA PHE A 102 -1.75 -15.94 -0.74
C PHE A 102 -1.07 -16.05 -2.10
N SER A 103 -1.80 -16.50 -3.13
CA SER A 103 -1.27 -16.60 -4.50
C SER A 103 -1.19 -15.26 -5.22
N VAL A 104 -1.96 -14.25 -4.79
CA VAL A 104 -1.89 -12.89 -5.36
C VAL A 104 -0.92 -11.97 -4.63
N LEU A 105 -0.57 -12.25 -3.37
CA LEU A 105 0.38 -11.40 -2.61
C LEU A 105 1.67 -11.06 -3.38
N PRO A 106 2.32 -12.02 -4.10
CA PRO A 106 3.51 -11.69 -4.88
C PRO A 106 3.27 -10.64 -5.97
N SER A 107 2.12 -10.66 -6.67
CA SER A 107 1.82 -9.66 -7.71
C SER A 107 1.50 -8.30 -7.10
N HIS A 108 0.82 -8.26 -5.96
CA HIS A 108 0.55 -7.01 -5.22
C HIS A 108 1.82 -6.34 -4.72
N VAL A 109 2.76 -7.12 -4.15
CA VAL A 109 4.08 -6.61 -3.75
C VAL A 109 4.87 -6.15 -4.97
N ARG A 110 4.83 -6.87 -6.10
CA ARG A 110 5.46 -6.42 -7.35
C ARG A 110 4.86 -5.10 -7.84
N ALA A 111 3.55 -4.96 -7.82
CA ALA A 111 2.86 -3.75 -8.24
C ALA A 111 3.30 -2.52 -7.42
N ILE A 112 3.41 -2.67 -6.09
CA ILE A 112 3.97 -1.61 -5.23
C ILE A 112 5.41 -1.31 -5.64
N ASN A 113 6.26 -2.33 -5.76
CA ASN A 113 7.66 -2.16 -6.14
C ASN A 113 7.85 -1.46 -7.49
N GLU A 114 7.02 -1.77 -8.49
CA GLU A 114 7.06 -1.13 -9.81
C GLU A 114 6.57 0.32 -9.73
N SER A 115 5.52 0.59 -8.96
CA SER A 115 4.98 1.94 -8.79
C SER A 115 5.95 2.90 -8.07
N ILE A 116 6.90 2.38 -7.29
CA ILE A 116 7.93 3.17 -6.60
C ILE A 116 9.31 3.08 -7.25
N ALA A 117 9.44 2.45 -8.42
CA ALA A 117 10.72 2.28 -9.08
C ALA A 117 11.39 3.63 -9.39
N GLY A 118 12.64 3.79 -8.96
CA GLY A 118 13.42 5.03 -9.11
C GLY A 118 13.09 6.14 -8.09
N LEU A 119 12.15 5.90 -7.16
CA LEU A 119 11.87 6.80 -6.05
C LEU A 119 12.76 6.46 -4.83
N PRO A 120 13.08 7.43 -3.95
CA PRO A 120 13.99 7.21 -2.80
C PRO A 120 13.36 6.29 -1.74
N PRO A 121 13.83 5.04 -1.55
CA PRO A 121 13.19 4.07 -0.67
C PRO A 121 13.08 4.51 0.79
N ASN A 122 14.10 5.22 1.29
CA ASN A 122 14.15 5.73 2.66
C ASN A 122 13.10 6.82 2.97
N ARG A 123 12.40 7.34 1.96
CA ARG A 123 11.27 8.28 2.10
C ARG A 123 9.93 7.59 1.89
N ILE A 124 9.89 6.27 1.79
CA ILE A 124 8.69 5.50 1.50
C ILE A 124 8.49 4.49 2.61
N ARG A 125 7.28 4.49 3.18
CA ARG A 125 6.79 3.43 4.07
C ARG A 125 5.55 2.78 3.50
N VAL A 126 5.41 1.48 3.69
CA VAL A 126 4.20 0.73 3.32
C VAL A 126 3.47 0.37 4.60
N HIS A 127 2.26 0.86 4.75
CA HIS A 127 1.38 0.49 5.85
C HIS A 127 0.46 -0.64 5.39
N TYR A 128 0.49 -1.77 6.10
CA TYR A 128 -0.55 -2.79 5.98
C TYR A 128 -1.35 -2.83 7.29
N CYS A 129 -2.64 -3.08 7.18
CA CYS A 129 -3.53 -3.22 8.32
C CYS A 129 -4.51 -4.37 8.08
N TYR A 130 -5.15 -4.78 9.15
CA TYR A 130 -6.17 -5.84 9.10
C TYR A 130 -7.59 -5.28 8.89
N GLY A 131 -7.68 -3.96 8.67
CA GLY A 131 -8.92 -3.24 8.38
C GLY A 131 -9.50 -2.54 9.60
N ASN A 132 -10.17 -1.41 9.35
CA ASN A 132 -10.82 -0.61 10.38
C ASN A 132 -12.31 -0.95 10.51
N TYR A 133 -12.62 -2.19 10.87
CA TYR A 133 -14.00 -2.65 11.09
C TYR A 133 -14.13 -3.31 12.46
N PRO A 134 -15.28 -3.16 13.15
CA PRO A 134 -15.47 -3.68 14.50
C PRO A 134 -15.69 -5.19 14.45
N ALA A 135 -14.60 -5.95 14.32
CA ALA A 135 -14.62 -7.40 14.35
C ALA A 135 -13.53 -7.94 15.26
N ALA A 136 -13.71 -9.19 15.69
CA ALA A 136 -12.73 -9.89 16.51
C ALA A 136 -11.44 -10.25 15.75
N HIS A 137 -11.33 -9.92 14.45
CA HIS A 137 -10.15 -10.18 13.62
C HIS A 137 -9.68 -11.65 13.61
N MET A 138 -10.58 -12.58 13.95
CA MET A 138 -10.27 -14.01 14.08
C MET A 138 -9.86 -14.64 12.73
N THR A 139 -10.30 -14.05 11.62
CA THR A 139 -10.08 -14.55 10.26
C THR A 139 -8.92 -13.87 9.54
N ASP A 140 -8.15 -13.03 10.24
CA ASP A 140 -6.99 -12.38 9.67
C ASP A 140 -5.99 -13.41 9.10
N PRO A 141 -5.32 -13.08 7.98
CA PRO A 141 -4.43 -14.01 7.30
C PRO A 141 -3.29 -14.45 8.23
N ASN A 142 -2.79 -15.66 8.00
CA ASN A 142 -1.64 -16.16 8.74
C ASN A 142 -0.40 -15.30 8.42
N TYR A 143 0.07 -14.56 9.41
CA TYR A 143 1.22 -13.67 9.28
C TYR A 143 2.49 -14.38 8.82
N SER A 144 2.69 -15.67 9.17
CA SER A 144 3.84 -16.44 8.72
C SER A 144 3.89 -16.67 7.20
N LYS A 145 2.76 -16.48 6.51
CA LYS A 145 2.67 -16.53 5.04
C LYS A 145 2.71 -15.14 4.40
N VAL A 146 2.25 -14.11 5.12
CA VAL A 146 2.23 -12.72 4.63
C VAL A 146 3.61 -12.08 4.76
N PHE A 147 4.26 -12.21 5.92
CA PHE A 147 5.49 -11.49 6.23
C PHE A 147 6.66 -11.77 5.26
N PRO A 148 6.92 -13.01 4.80
CA PRO A 148 7.96 -13.25 3.80
C PRO A 148 7.74 -12.49 2.48
N GLU A 149 6.49 -12.22 2.10
CA GLU A 149 6.19 -11.39 0.92
C GLU A 149 6.39 -9.90 1.23
N LEU A 150 6.01 -9.43 2.43
CA LEU A 150 6.25 -8.04 2.84
C LEU A 150 7.75 -7.68 2.83
N LEU A 151 8.63 -8.62 3.21
CA LEU A 151 10.09 -8.42 3.15
C LEU A 151 10.64 -8.19 1.74
N LYS A 152 9.86 -8.47 0.69
CA LYS A 152 10.24 -8.20 -0.71
C LYS A 152 9.88 -6.79 -1.15
N LEU A 153 9.21 -5.99 -0.31
CA LEU A 153 8.95 -4.59 -0.58
C LEU A 153 10.26 -3.80 -0.66
N LYS A 154 10.38 -2.94 -1.66
CA LYS A 154 11.52 -2.04 -1.88
C LYS A 154 11.34 -0.67 -1.20
N ALA A 155 10.45 -0.59 -0.22
CA ALA A 155 10.28 0.58 0.63
C ALA A 155 11.25 0.53 1.82
N GLY A 156 11.58 1.69 2.40
CA GLY A 156 12.52 1.77 3.53
C GLY A 156 11.92 1.31 4.86
N THR A 157 10.59 1.34 4.97
CA THR A 157 9.88 1.00 6.21
C THR A 157 8.59 0.24 5.93
N ILE A 158 8.30 -0.77 6.75
CA ILE A 158 7.02 -1.47 6.80
C ILE A 158 6.33 -1.10 8.12
N VAL A 159 5.07 -0.67 8.06
CA VAL A 159 4.27 -0.31 9.23
C VAL A 159 3.10 -1.29 9.35
N GLY A 160 3.12 -2.15 10.36
CA GLY A 160 2.10 -3.18 10.59
C GLY A 160 1.38 -3.02 11.93
N GLU A 161 0.16 -3.56 12.00
CA GLU A 161 -0.67 -3.58 13.22
C GLU A 161 -0.52 -4.91 13.97
N MET A 162 0.02 -4.89 15.18
CA MET A 162 0.24 -6.13 15.97
C MET A 162 -0.34 -6.05 17.38
N ALA A 163 -1.05 -4.98 17.72
CA ALA A 163 -1.58 -4.73 19.07
C ALA A 163 -2.86 -5.52 19.40
N ASN A 164 -3.19 -6.57 18.64
CA ASN A 164 -4.36 -7.42 18.83
C ASN A 164 -3.92 -8.81 19.36
N PRO A 165 -4.63 -9.42 20.34
CA PRO A 165 -4.36 -10.80 20.79
C PRO A 165 -4.15 -11.83 19.69
N ARG A 166 -4.85 -11.70 18.54
CA ARG A 166 -4.67 -12.57 17.37
C ARG A 166 -3.24 -12.56 16.80
N HIS A 167 -2.54 -11.44 16.95
CA HIS A 167 -1.22 -11.16 16.40
C HIS A 167 -0.13 -11.09 17.48
N ALA A 168 -0.42 -11.49 18.72
CA ALA A 168 0.54 -11.46 19.83
C ALA A 168 1.80 -12.33 19.59
N GLY A 169 1.69 -13.35 18.73
CA GLY A 169 2.82 -14.20 18.33
C GLY A 169 3.62 -13.70 17.12
N ASP A 170 3.11 -12.70 16.40
CA ASP A 170 3.74 -12.21 15.17
C ASP A 170 5.16 -11.66 15.37
N PRO A 171 5.51 -10.99 16.50
CA PRO A 171 6.89 -10.60 16.78
C PRO A 171 7.89 -11.78 16.77
N LEU A 172 7.46 -13.00 17.13
CA LEU A 172 8.30 -14.20 17.09
C LEU A 172 8.57 -14.69 15.66
N ILE A 173 7.70 -14.34 14.70
CA ILE A 173 7.91 -14.60 13.28
C ILE A 173 8.91 -13.59 12.71
N ILE A 174 8.79 -12.31 13.10
CA ILE A 174 9.71 -11.25 12.69
C ILE A 174 11.14 -11.59 13.08
N ALA A 175 11.36 -11.94 14.35
CA ALA A 175 12.68 -12.28 14.91
C ALA A 175 13.39 -13.46 14.23
N LYS A 176 12.71 -14.21 13.35
CA LYS A 176 13.33 -15.29 12.55
C LYS A 176 13.88 -14.81 11.20
N HIS A 177 13.54 -13.59 10.78
CA HIS A 177 13.90 -13.05 9.46
C HIS A 177 14.75 -11.77 9.52
N VAL A 178 14.82 -11.11 10.67
CA VAL A 178 15.66 -9.92 10.94
C VAL A 178 16.60 -10.20 12.10
#